data_AF-I4YMR9-F1
#
_entry.id   AF-I4YMR9-F1
#
_cell.length_a   1.000
_cell.length_b   1.000
_cell.length_c   1.000
_cell.angle_alpha   90.00
_cell.angle_beta   90.00
_cell.angle_gamma   90.00
#
_symmetry.space_group_name_H-M   'P 1'
#
loop_
_entity.id
_entity.type
_entity.pdbx_description
1 polymer ?
#
loop_
_entity_poly.entity_id
_entity_poly.type
_entity_poly.pdbx_seq_one_letter_code
_entity_poly.pdbx_strand_id
1 'polypeptide(L)'
;MIQSLKPFAPMETVMMKSRFWVVGGEYTSCDCETIVQGTERVVGPFDSRTEAERTWRSLSEDHRPQAQVRFTIAQEPPSTLSA
;
A
#
# COMPACT_ATOMS: atom_id res chain seq x y z
N MET A 1 47.10 18.82 -17.98
CA MET A 1 46.41 18.25 -16.81
C MET A 1 44.97 17.98 -17.23
N ILE A 2 44.72 16.81 -17.81
CA ILE A 2 43.41 16.43 -18.35
C ILE A 2 42.54 15.91 -17.20
N GLN A 3 41.55 16.71 -16.79
CA GLN A 3 40.58 16.29 -15.78
C GLN A 3 39.73 15.14 -16.34
N SER A 4 39.87 13.99 -15.69
CA SER A 4 39.14 12.77 -15.98
C SER A 4 37.63 13.02 -15.81
N LEU A 5 36.91 13.06 -16.93
CA LEU A 5 35.45 13.07 -16.96
C LEU A 5 34.95 11.75 -16.34
N LYS A 6 34.36 11.85 -15.15
CA LYS A 6 33.63 10.73 -14.53
C LYS A 6 32.37 10.47 -15.36
N PRO A 7 32.02 9.21 -15.66
CA PRO A 7 30.76 8.91 -16.34
C PRO A 7 29.60 9.34 -15.42
N PHE A 8 28.77 10.25 -15.92
CA PHE A 8 27.49 10.61 -15.34
C PHE A 8 26.66 9.32 -15.31
N ALA A 9 26.47 8.76 -14.11
CA ALA A 9 25.67 7.56 -13.92
C ALA A 9 24.29 7.79 -14.58
N PRO A 10 23.72 6.77 -15.27
CA PRO A 10 22.33 6.88 -15.66
C PRO A 10 21.54 7.07 -14.38
N MET A 11 20.86 8.22 -14.28
CA MET A 11 19.76 8.41 -13.34
C MET A 11 18.85 7.20 -13.56
N GLU A 12 18.92 6.24 -12.64
CA GLU A 12 18.02 5.09 -12.65
C GLU A 12 16.65 5.73 -12.59
N THR A 13 15.93 5.69 -13.73
CA THR A 13 14.54 6.07 -13.79
C THR A 13 13.89 5.26 -12.70
N VAL A 14 13.65 5.89 -11.55
CA VAL A 14 12.81 5.35 -10.50
C VAL A 14 11.49 5.16 -11.21
N MET A 15 11.26 3.95 -11.68
CA MET A 15 10.00 3.54 -12.26
C MET A 15 9.03 3.68 -11.09
N MET A 16 8.37 4.84 -11.02
CA MET A 16 7.35 5.19 -10.03
C MET A 16 6.17 4.25 -10.28
N LYS A 17 6.35 2.98 -9.91
CA LYS A 17 5.30 1.98 -9.92
C LYS A 17 4.42 2.30 -8.73
N SER A 18 3.21 2.78 -9.02
CA SER A 18 2.17 2.99 -8.02
C SER A 18 1.87 1.65 -7.37
N ARG A 19 2.32 1.46 -6.13
CA ARG A 19 2.04 0.26 -5.35
C ARG A 19 0.76 0.47 -4.56
N PHE A 20 -0.15 -0.47 -4.69
CA PHE A 20 -1.41 -0.49 -3.96
C PHE A 20 -1.35 -1.55 -2.87
N TRP A 21 -1.92 -1.23 -1.73
CA TRP A 21 -1.95 -2.08 -0.55
C TRP A 21 -3.38 -2.13 -0.05
N VAL A 22 -3.82 -3.29 0.39
CA VAL A 22 -5.10 -3.45 1.09
C VAL A 22 -4.76 -3.59 2.56
N VAL A 23 -5.14 -2.61 3.36
CA VAL A 23 -4.85 -2.53 4.80
C VAL A 23 -6.16 -2.50 5.56
N GLY A 24 -6.24 -3.19 6.69
CA GLY A 24 -7.44 -3.19 7.52
C GLY A 24 -7.32 -4.14 8.69
N GLY A 25 -8.43 -4.41 9.32
CA GLY A 25 -8.49 -5.30 10.48
C GLY A 25 -9.84 -5.16 11.19
N GLU A 26 -9.94 -5.84 12.32
CA GLU A 26 -11.05 -5.66 13.25
C GLU A 26 -10.81 -4.39 14.07
N TYR A 27 -11.84 -3.58 14.21
CA TYR A 27 -11.84 -2.38 15.04
C TYR A 27 -12.53 -2.69 16.37
N THR A 28 -12.06 -2.06 17.44
CA THR A 28 -12.65 -2.22 18.77
C THR A 28 -14.10 -1.74 18.84
N SER A 29 -14.46 -0.81 17.96
CA SER A 29 -15.79 -0.20 17.85
C SER A 29 -16.16 0.10 16.40
N CYS A 30 -17.45 0.27 16.13
CA CYS A 30 -17.95 0.69 14.81
C CYS A 30 -17.47 2.09 14.37
N ASP A 31 -16.94 2.89 15.30
CA ASP A 31 -16.33 4.20 15.03
C ASP A 31 -15.05 4.12 14.20
N CYS A 32 -14.50 2.91 14.01
CA CYS A 32 -13.29 2.66 13.23
C CYS A 32 -12.06 3.47 13.69
N GLU A 33 -11.98 3.78 14.98
CA GLU A 33 -10.89 4.62 15.54
C GLU A 33 -9.66 3.79 15.93
N THR A 34 -9.87 2.62 16.53
CA THR A 34 -8.81 1.76 17.05
C THR A 34 -8.93 0.37 16.46
N ILE A 35 -7.87 -0.12 15.82
CA ILE A 35 -7.74 -1.52 15.39
C ILE A 35 -7.40 -2.39 16.61
N VAL A 36 -8.03 -3.57 16.68
CA VAL A 36 -7.69 -4.61 17.63
C VAL A 36 -6.30 -5.15 17.28
N GLN A 37 -5.35 -5.01 18.19
CA GLN A 37 -3.97 -5.45 17.97
C GLN A 37 -3.91 -6.93 17.62
N GLY A 38 -3.15 -7.26 16.58
CA GLY A 38 -3.03 -8.64 16.06
C GLY A 38 -4.09 -9.03 15.03
N THR A 39 -5.11 -8.21 14.81
CA THR A 39 -6.09 -8.38 13.71
C THR A 39 -5.76 -7.52 12.49
N GLU A 40 -4.76 -6.65 12.62
CA GLU A 40 -4.21 -5.86 11.52
C GLU A 40 -3.74 -6.78 10.39
N ARG A 41 -4.19 -6.46 9.18
CA ARG A 41 -3.92 -7.24 8.00
C ARG A 41 -3.54 -6.31 6.86
N VAL A 42 -2.40 -6.61 6.27
CA VAL A 42 -1.84 -5.91 5.13
C VAL A 42 -1.66 -6.92 4.01
N VAL A 43 -2.25 -6.65 2.85
CA VAL A 43 -2.17 -7.49 1.66
C VAL A 43 -1.66 -6.65 0.50
N GLY A 44 -0.62 -7.12 -0.18
CA GLY A 44 0.08 -6.40 -1.23
C GLY A 44 1.59 -6.68 -1.19
N PRO A 45 2.40 -5.96 -1.97
CA PRO A 45 2.04 -4.85 -2.85
C PRO A 45 1.40 -5.32 -4.17
N PHE A 46 0.38 -4.60 -4.63
CA PHE A 46 -0.25 -4.78 -5.95
C PHE A 46 0.25 -3.70 -6.91
N ASP A 47 0.55 -4.08 -8.16
CA ASP A 47 0.96 -3.13 -9.21
C ASP A 47 -0.27 -2.43 -9.84
N SER A 48 -1.46 -3.06 -9.73
CA SER A 48 -2.73 -2.55 -10.26
C SER A 48 -3.76 -2.30 -9.18
N ARG A 49 -4.42 -1.13 -9.23
CA ARG A 49 -5.54 -0.79 -8.34
C ARG A 49 -6.66 -1.82 -8.42
N THR A 50 -6.96 -2.32 -9.62
CA THR A 50 -8.01 -3.31 -9.84
C THR A 50 -7.75 -4.62 -9.11
N GLU A 51 -6.49 -5.07 -9.01
CA GLU A 51 -6.15 -6.26 -8.21
C GLU A 51 -6.37 -6.01 -6.72
N ALA A 52 -5.91 -4.86 -6.22
CA ALA A 52 -6.15 -4.45 -4.84
C ALA A 52 -7.66 -4.33 -4.54
N GLU A 53 -8.45 -3.77 -5.45
CA GLU A 53 -9.91 -3.68 -5.32
C GLU A 53 -10.59 -5.05 -5.28
N ARG A 54 -10.10 -6.00 -6.09
CA ARG A 54 -10.64 -7.37 -6.10
C ARG A 54 -10.37 -8.06 -4.76
N THR A 55 -9.15 -7.96 -4.24
CA THR A 55 -8.78 -8.49 -2.93
C THR A 55 -9.56 -7.81 -1.81
N TRP A 56 -9.65 -6.48 -1.83
CA TRP A 56 -10.42 -5.71 -0.87
C TRP A 56 -11.90 -6.11 -0.84
N ARG A 57 -12.52 -6.28 -2.02
CA ARG A 57 -13.89 -6.74 -2.14
C ARG A 57 -14.05 -8.13 -1.54
N SER A 58 -13.19 -9.08 -1.91
CA SER A 58 -13.24 -10.45 -1.39
C SER A 58 -13.13 -10.49 0.14
N LEU A 59 -12.20 -9.72 0.72
CA LEU A 59 -12.03 -9.61 2.18
C LEU A 59 -13.25 -8.98 2.85
N SER A 60 -13.81 -7.93 2.25
CA SER A 60 -14.99 -7.23 2.78
C SER A 60 -16.25 -8.10 2.71
N GLU A 61 -16.39 -8.94 1.68
CA GLU A 61 -17.51 -9.88 1.57
C GLU A 61 -17.39 -11.03 2.58
N ASP A 62 -16.19 -11.58 2.77
CA ASP A 62 -15.91 -12.62 3.75
C ASP A 62 -16.20 -12.15 5.19
N HIS A 63 -15.84 -10.90 5.50
CA HIS A 63 -16.06 -10.28 6.81
C HIS A 63 -17.34 -9.45 6.88
N ARG A 64 -18.23 -9.53 5.88
CA ARG A 64 -19.50 -8.79 5.82
C ARG A 64 -20.36 -8.87 7.09
N PRO A 65 -20.48 -10.01 7.80
CA PRO A 65 -21.27 -10.06 9.04
C PRO A 65 -20.59 -9.33 10.21
N GLN A 66 -19.31 -9.00 10.12
CA GLN A 66 -18.53 -8.34 11.16
C GLN A 66 -18.47 -6.84 10.85
N ALA A 67 -19.43 -6.07 11.40
CA ALA A 67 -19.50 -4.61 11.19
C ALA A 67 -18.24 -3.86 11.65
N GLN A 68 -17.48 -4.47 12.56
CA GLN A 68 -16.22 -3.95 13.08
C GLN A 68 -15.02 -4.26 12.18
N VAL A 69 -15.14 -5.10 11.15
CA VAL A 69 -14.02 -5.37 10.25
C VAL A 69 -14.12 -4.47 9.03
N ARG A 70 -13.08 -3.67 8.81
CA ARG A 70 -13.03 -2.78 7.65
C ARG A 70 -11.65 -2.81 7.01
N PHE A 71 -11.66 -3.00 5.70
CA PHE A 71 -10.47 -2.90 4.86
C PHE A 71 -10.52 -1.60 4.05
N THR A 72 -9.34 -1.06 3.74
CA THR A 72 -9.15 0.16 2.95
C THR A 72 -7.99 -0.07 1.99
N ILE A 73 -8.06 0.52 0.80
CA ILE A 73 -6.98 0.47 -0.18
C ILE A 73 -6.08 1.69 0.03
N ALA A 74 -4.86 1.46 0.48
CA ALA A 74 -3.82 2.47 0.57
C ALA A 74 -2.98 2.47 -0.71
N GLN A 75 -2.73 3.65 -1.26
CA GLN A 75 -1.77 3.83 -2.34
C GLN A 75 -0.46 4.32 -1.73
N GLU A 76 0.62 3.61 -1.99
CA GLU A 76 1.94 4.06 -1.57
C GLU A 76 2.29 5.33 -2.35
N PRO A 77 2.72 6.41 -1.67
CA PRO A 77 3.20 7.59 -2.38
C PRO A 77 4.38 7.16 -3.27
N PRO A 78 4.50 7.72 -4.48
CA PRO A 78 5.70 7.50 -5.26
C PRO A 78 6.87 7.93 -4.37
N SER A 79 7.85 7.04 -4.18
CA SER A 79 9.04 7.37 -3.40
C SER A 79 9.84 8.42 -4.17
N THR A 80 9.39 9.67 -4.12
CA THR A 80 10.20 10.84 -4.40
C THR A 80 11.15 10.95 -3.22
N LEU A 81 12.26 10.22 -3.31
CA LEU A 81 13.46 10.51 -2.53
C LEU A 81 13.80 11.97 -2.80
N SER A 82 13.36 12.86 -1.92
CA SER A 82 13.87 14.23 -1.88
C SER A 82 15.26 14.13 -1.28
N ALA A 83 16.25 14.48 -2.11
CA ALA A 83 17.63 14.68 -1.73
C ALA A 83 17.80 15.87 -0.78
#